data_AF-A0A0X3X9Q1-F1
#
_entry.id   AF-A0A0X3X9Q1-F1
#
_cell.length_a   1.000
_cell.length_b   1.000
_cell.length_c   1.000
_cell.angle_alpha   90.00
_cell.angle_beta   90.00
_cell.angle_gamma   90.00
#
_symmetry.space_group_name_H-M   'P 1'
#
loop_
_entity.id
_entity.type
_entity.pdbx_description
1 polymer ?
#
loop_
_entity_poly.entity_id
_entity_poly.type
_entity_poly.pdbx_seq_one_letter_code
_entity_poly.pdbx_strand_id
1 'polypeptide(L)'
;MALLPGGTFLMGAEDADGFPTDGEGPVREVAVAAFRIDVHAVTNERFARFVRETGHVTEAERFGWSYAFAGFLPAAPRPEGTPWWCGVEGAS
;
A
#
# COMPACT_ATOMS: atom_id res chain seq x y z
N MET A 1 -0.07 13.60 -12.70
CA MET A 1 -1.19 14.08 -11.86
C MET A 1 -2.34 14.65 -12.66
N ALA A 2 -3.57 14.41 -12.21
CA ALA A 2 -4.79 15.10 -12.63
C ALA A 2 -5.26 16.05 -11.51
N LEU A 3 -5.86 17.19 -11.88
CA LEU A 3 -6.51 18.09 -10.92
C LEU A 3 -7.96 17.66 -10.75
N LEU A 4 -8.35 17.35 -9.51
CA LEU A 4 -9.74 17.13 -9.14
C LEU A 4 -10.28 18.40 -8.46
N PRO A 5 -11.49 18.86 -8.81
CA PRO A 5 -12.04 20.12 -8.30
C PRO A 5 -12.39 20.09 -6.81
N GLY A 6 -12.34 18.92 -6.17
CA GLY A 6 -12.90 18.73 -4.84
C GLY A 6 -14.44 18.70 -4.88
N GLY A 7 -15.06 18.74 -3.72
CA GLY A 7 -16.50 18.65 -3.56
C GLY A 7 -16.90 17.66 -2.47
N THR A 8 -18.18 17.36 -2.44
CA THR A 8 -18.79 16.48 -1.45
C THR A 8 -19.16 15.14 -2.10
N PHE A 9 -18.90 14.05 -1.39
CA PHE A 9 -19.26 12.70 -1.83
C PHE A 9 -19.61 11.81 -0.63
N LEU A 10 -20.20 10.65 -0.91
CA LEU A 10 -20.46 9.61 0.09
C LEU A 10 -19.24 8.69 0.19
N MET A 11 -18.62 8.65 1.37
CA MET A 11 -17.43 7.85 1.66
C MET A 11 -17.79 6.69 2.60
N GLY A 12 -17.20 5.53 2.34
CA GLY A 12 -17.39 4.31 3.13
C GLY A 12 -18.32 3.32 2.42
N ALA A 13 -18.67 2.24 3.12
CA ALA A 13 -19.52 1.16 2.62
C ALA A 13 -20.59 0.75 3.64
N GLU A 14 -21.70 0.17 3.14
CA GLU A 14 -22.78 -0.44 3.95
C GLU A 14 -22.94 -1.93 3.65
N ASP A 15 -22.12 -2.51 2.78
CA ASP A 15 -22.19 -3.94 2.50
C ASP A 15 -21.70 -4.76 3.69
N ALA A 16 -22.20 -5.99 3.77
CA ALA A 16 -21.87 -6.93 4.83
C ALA A 16 -20.68 -7.84 4.48
N ASP A 17 -20.06 -7.66 3.30
CA ASP A 17 -18.95 -8.49 2.84
C ASP A 17 -17.61 -8.04 3.45
N GLY A 18 -17.51 -6.77 3.87
CA GLY A 18 -16.37 -6.22 4.59
C GLY A 18 -16.19 -6.78 6.00
N PHE A 19 -14.96 -6.77 6.50
CA PHE A 19 -14.67 -7.15 7.89
C PHE A 19 -15.04 -5.99 8.83
N PRO A 20 -15.86 -6.20 9.88
CA PRO A 20 -16.24 -5.12 10.80
C PRO A 20 -15.06 -4.42 11.47
N THR A 21 -13.93 -5.12 11.64
CA THR A 21 -12.70 -4.58 12.23
C THR A 21 -11.98 -3.58 11.35
N ASP A 22 -12.26 -3.57 10.05
CA ASP A 22 -11.56 -2.71 9.08
C ASP A 22 -12.18 -1.31 9.03
N GLY A 23 -13.38 -1.12 9.59
CA GLY A 23 -14.01 0.19 9.77
C GLY A 23 -14.40 0.88 8.46
N GLU A 24 -14.77 0.11 7.44
CA GLU A 24 -15.13 0.63 6.11
C GLU A 24 -16.41 1.48 6.12
N GLY A 25 -17.38 1.12 6.95
CA GLY A 25 -18.62 1.86 7.16
C GLY A 25 -18.63 2.78 8.39
N PRO A 26 -19.77 3.41 8.67
CA PRO A 26 -20.91 3.57 7.76
C PRO A 26 -20.57 4.56 6.64
N VAL A 27 -21.43 4.59 5.62
CA VAL A 27 -21.42 5.63 4.61
C VAL A 27 -21.69 6.98 5.27
N ARG A 28 -20.83 7.96 4.95
CA ARG A 28 -20.91 9.32 5.48
C ARG A 28 -20.57 10.35 4.42
N GLU A 29 -21.19 11.52 4.53
CA GLU A 29 -20.89 12.64 3.66
C GLU A 29 -19.51 13.25 4.03
N VAL A 30 -18.63 13.38 3.03
CA VAL A 30 -17.28 13.96 3.19
C VAL A 30 -17.07 15.05 2.15
N ALA A 31 -16.63 16.23 2.61
CA ALA A 31 -16.19 17.32 1.75
C ALA A 31 -14.67 17.37 1.69
N VAL A 32 -14.11 17.43 0.48
CA VAL A 32 -12.67 17.60 0.24
C VAL A 32 -12.42 18.83 -0.62
N ALA A 33 -11.36 19.57 -0.31
CA ALA A 33 -10.91 20.69 -1.15
C ALA A 33 -10.36 20.18 -2.49
N ALA A 34 -10.19 21.08 -3.47
CA ALA A 34 -9.53 20.76 -4.73
C ALA A 34 -8.10 20.24 -4.48
N PHE A 35 -7.71 19.17 -5.18
CA PHE A 35 -6.39 18.56 -5.01
C PHE A 35 -5.91 17.92 -6.31
N ARG A 36 -4.59 17.66 -6.39
CA ARG A 36 -4.00 16.87 -7.48
C ARG A 36 -3.73 15.46 -7.00
N ILE A 37 -4.00 14.47 -7.84
CA ILE A 37 -3.68 13.07 -7.60
C ILE A 37 -2.95 12.48 -8.80
N ASP A 38 -2.01 11.57 -8.58
CA ASP A 38 -1.37 10.86 -9.68
C ASP A 38 -2.33 9.87 -10.36
N VAL A 39 -2.24 9.77 -11.68
CA VAL A 39 -3.12 8.91 -12.50
C VAL A 39 -2.69 7.44 -12.43
N HIS A 40 -1.43 7.20 -12.03
CA HIS A 40 -0.85 5.87 -11.86
C HIS A 40 -0.10 5.84 -10.53
N ALA A 41 -0.04 4.67 -9.91
CA ALA A 41 0.85 4.44 -8.78
C ALA A 41 2.31 4.74 -9.16
N VAL A 42 3.16 5.00 -8.16
CA VAL A 42 4.60 5.19 -8.38
C VAL A 42 5.18 3.90 -8.96
N THR A 43 5.87 4.01 -10.10
CA THR A 43 6.48 2.86 -10.78
C THR A 43 7.89 2.60 -10.26
N ASN A 44 8.39 1.37 -10.47
CA ASN A 44 9.78 1.01 -10.16
C ASN A 44 10.79 1.97 -10.82
N GLU A 45 10.55 2.40 -12.07
CA GLU A 45 11.42 3.35 -12.76
C GLU A 45 11.46 4.72 -12.07
N ARG A 46 10.30 5.25 -11.66
CA ARG A 46 10.22 6.54 -10.96
C ARG A 46 10.87 6.46 -9.59
N PHE A 47 10.64 5.38 -8.85
CA PHE A 47 11.24 5.18 -7.54
C PHE A 47 12.76 4.99 -7.65
N ALA A 48 13.23 4.21 -8.62
CA ALA A 48 14.67 4.04 -8.88
C ALA A 48 15.36 5.36 -9.23
N ARG A 49 14.71 6.24 -10.01
CA ARG A 49 15.23 7.59 -10.24
C ARG A 49 15.37 8.37 -8.93
N PHE A 50 14.34 8.38 -8.09
CA PHE A 50 14.37 9.03 -6.78
C PHE A 50 15.52 8.52 -5.91
N VAL A 51 15.71 7.19 -5.83
CA VAL A 51 16.81 6.58 -5.07
C VAL A 51 18.17 7.03 -5.62
N ARG A 52 18.38 7.02 -6.94
CA ARG A 52 19.64 7.48 -7.55
C ARG A 52 19.94 8.95 -7.28
N GLU A 53 18.91 9.80 -7.29
CA GLU A 53 19.07 11.25 -7.12
C GLU A 53 19.30 11.64 -5.65
N THR A 54 18.78 10.85 -4.70
CA THR A 54 18.77 11.23 -3.27
C THR A 54 19.63 10.33 -2.39
N GLY A 55 20.04 9.15 -2.87
CA GLY A 55 20.69 8.13 -2.05
C GLY A 55 19.75 7.53 -0.99
N HIS A 56 18.43 7.56 -1.21
CA HIS A 56 17.46 7.05 -0.25
C HIS A 56 17.65 5.55 0.03
N VAL A 57 17.67 5.19 1.31
CA VAL A 57 17.66 3.81 1.80
C VAL A 57 16.30 3.54 2.45
N THR A 58 15.57 2.56 1.93
CA THR A 58 14.24 2.17 2.40
C THR A 58 14.28 1.51 3.77
N GLU A 59 13.12 1.35 4.41
CA GLU A 59 13.03 0.63 5.68
C GLU A 59 13.37 -0.85 5.53
N ALA A 60 12.96 -1.49 4.42
CA ALA A 60 13.30 -2.89 4.13
C ALA A 60 14.83 -3.09 4.10
N GLU A 61 15.57 -2.20 3.45
CA GLU A 61 17.04 -2.24 3.42
C GLU A 61 17.66 -1.99 4.79
N ARG A 62 17.10 -1.06 5.59
CA ARG A 62 17.63 -0.75 6.94
C ARG A 62 17.40 -1.89 7.93
N PHE A 63 16.23 -2.52 7.88
CA PHE A 63 15.93 -3.70 8.69
C PHE A 63 16.63 -4.94 8.16
N GLY A 64 16.95 -4.97 6.86
CA GLY A 64 17.63 -6.07 6.19
C GLY A 64 16.69 -7.17 5.70
N TRP A 65 15.37 -6.96 5.74
CA TRP A 65 14.39 -7.96 5.32
C TRP A 65 13.04 -7.33 4.95
N SER A 66 12.21 -8.07 4.21
CA SER A 66 10.82 -7.69 3.92
C SER A 66 9.95 -8.93 3.70
N TYR A 67 8.63 -8.74 3.58
CA TYR A 67 7.70 -9.83 3.27
C TYR A 67 7.59 -10.06 1.76
N ALA A 68 7.60 -11.33 1.38
CA ALA A 68 7.21 -11.79 0.04
C ALA A 68 6.06 -12.78 0.13
N PHE A 69 5.20 -12.79 -0.90
CA PHE A 69 4.06 -13.70 -0.94
C PHE A 69 4.54 -15.15 -1.10
N ALA A 70 3.99 -16.06 -0.29
CA ALA A 70 4.44 -17.45 -0.22
C ALA A 70 4.32 -18.20 -1.56
N GLY A 71 3.41 -17.78 -2.46
CA GLY A 71 3.28 -18.35 -3.80
C GLY A 71 4.53 -18.18 -4.67
N PHE A 72 5.39 -17.20 -4.39
CA PHE A 72 6.68 -17.03 -5.06
C PHE A 72 7.83 -17.78 -4.37
N LEU A 73 7.61 -18.27 -3.15
CA LEU A 73 8.63 -18.87 -2.27
C LEU A 73 8.08 -20.12 -1.57
N PRO A 74 7.82 -21.21 -2.32
CA PRO A 74 7.09 -22.36 -1.80
C PRO A 74 7.74 -23.03 -0.57
N ALA A 75 9.07 -22.91 -0.42
CA ALA A 75 9.85 -23.54 0.65
C ALA A 75 10.28 -22.61 1.80
N ALA A 76 9.83 -21.36 1.83
CA ALA A 76 10.23 -20.41 2.88
C ALA A 76 9.38 -20.56 4.17
N PRO A 77 9.94 -20.28 5.37
CA PRO A 77 9.20 -20.28 6.63
C PRO A 77 8.04 -19.29 6.65
N ARG A 78 6.94 -19.67 7.30
CA ARG A 78 5.66 -18.93 7.29
C ARG A 78 5.20 -18.61 8.71
N PRO A 79 4.77 -17.37 8.99
CA PRO A 79 4.14 -17.03 10.26
C PRO A 79 2.80 -17.76 10.44
N GLU A 80 2.50 -18.20 11.66
CA GLU A 80 1.30 -19.00 11.97
C GLU A 80 -0.02 -18.26 11.69
N GLY A 81 -0.08 -16.95 11.99
CA GLY A 81 -1.28 -16.13 11.77
C GLY A 81 -1.45 -15.57 10.36
N THR A 82 -0.39 -15.58 9.55
CA THR A 82 -0.38 -15.01 8.19
C THR A 82 0.44 -15.90 7.23
N PRO A 83 0.05 -17.16 7.04
CA PRO A 83 0.87 -18.16 6.34
C PRO A 83 1.03 -17.90 4.83
N TRP A 84 0.34 -16.89 4.29
CA TRP A 84 0.52 -16.42 2.92
C TRP A 84 1.73 -15.48 2.74
N TRP A 85 2.39 -15.11 3.83
CA TRP A 85 3.62 -14.30 3.83
C TRP A 85 4.84 -15.12 4.26
N CYS A 86 6.00 -14.79 3.69
CA CYS A 86 7.30 -15.29 4.08
C CYS A 86 8.23 -14.10 4.34
N GLY A 87 8.95 -14.09 5.46
CA GLY A 87 10.02 -13.12 5.71
C GLY A 87 11.25 -13.47 4.87
N VAL A 88 11.80 -12.51 4.14
CA VAL A 88 12.94 -12.68 3.24
C VAL A 88 14.06 -11.75 3.66
N GLU A 89 15.15 -12.34 4.16
CA GLU A 89 16.40 -11.64 4.44
C GLU A 89 17.05 -11.13 3.16
N GLY A 90 17.67 -9.96 3.22
CA GLY A 90 18.33 -9.29 2.09
C GLY A 90 17.38 -8.69 1.06
N ALA A 91 16.09 -8.53 1.37
CA ALA A 91 15.15 -7.87 0.48
C ALA A 91 15.47 -6.37 0.34
N SER A 92 15.54 -5.88 -0.90
CA SER A 92 15.85 -4.48 -1.27
C SER A 92 15.11 -4.06 -2.53
#